data_AF-A0A0L6CF23-F1
#
_entry.id   AF-A0A0L6CF23-F1
#
_cell.length_a   1.000
_cell.length_b   1.000
_cell.length_c   1.000
_cell.angle_alpha   90.00
_cell.angle_beta   90.00
_cell.angle_gamma   90.00
#
_symmetry.space_group_name_H-M   'P 1'
#
loop_
_entity.id
_entity.type
_entity.pdbx_description
1 polymer ?
#
loop_
_entity_poly.entity_id
_entity_poly.type
_entity_poly.pdbx_seq_one_letter_code
_entity_poly.pdbx_strand_id
1 'polypeptide(L)'
;MSTRASRTSGWLSVVVGTLDLECAAVLGEQRAGGDPTAAWRAACERDLARQHGVGVVPSSVAATFVLQWYVGALATGFAHLTLATPHLLDLTPSRLSIGLSSPGGYADRLGLVPGEAPAYVPLLADRLDRVEREFRSHASDFATSYDPGVKMSSQHRVGSVEDAWQSAWAGASRAVLGRTSPDRWRASCCFIYALPGAHECARCPRLRSAG
;
A
#
# COMPACT_ATOMS: atom_id res chain seq x y z
N MET A 1 -27.45 -9.80 11.12
CA MET A 1 -26.08 -9.62 11.66
C MET A 1 -25.13 -10.41 10.79
N SER A 2 -24.44 -9.77 9.84
CA SER A 2 -23.40 -10.43 9.04
C SER A 2 -22.10 -10.39 9.84
N THR A 3 -21.59 -11.56 10.22
CA THR A 3 -20.29 -11.70 10.89
C THR A 3 -19.20 -11.27 9.91
N ARG A 4 -18.75 -10.02 10.00
CA ARG A 4 -17.62 -9.52 9.20
C ARG A 4 -16.34 -10.16 9.74
N ALA A 5 -15.87 -11.23 9.09
CA ALA A 5 -14.59 -11.83 9.41
C ALA A 5 -13.47 -10.80 9.12
N SER A 6 -12.67 -10.49 10.13
CA SER A 6 -11.50 -9.60 10.01
C SER A 6 -10.26 -10.31 10.56
N ARG A 7 -9.15 -10.27 9.82
CA ARG A 7 -7.84 -10.72 10.31
C ARG A 7 -6.83 -9.58 10.22
N THR A 8 -6.23 -9.21 11.34
CA THR A 8 -5.16 -8.20 11.38
C THR A 8 -3.84 -8.82 10.94
N SER A 9 -3.17 -8.12 10.03
CA SER A 9 -1.93 -8.50 9.34
C SER A 9 -0.99 -7.29 9.41
N GLY A 10 -0.20 -7.21 10.48
CA GLY A 10 0.56 -5.99 10.79
C GLY A 10 -0.37 -4.83 11.17
N TRP A 11 -0.30 -3.70 10.46
CA TRP A 11 -1.18 -2.53 10.68
C TRP A 11 -2.50 -2.60 9.90
N LEU A 12 -2.68 -3.61 9.03
CA LEU A 12 -3.79 -3.72 8.10
C LEU A 12 -4.75 -4.85 8.49
N SER A 13 -6.05 -4.64 8.43
CA SER A 13 -7.06 -5.70 8.58
C SER A 13 -7.65 -6.10 7.24
N VAL A 14 -7.62 -7.39 6.91
CA VAL A 14 -8.34 -7.92 5.73
C VAL A 14 -9.77 -8.26 6.13
N VAL A 15 -10.74 -7.74 5.37
CA VAL A 15 -12.18 -7.92 5.62
C VAL A 15 -12.91 -8.37 4.37
N VAL A 16 -14.01 -9.08 4.54
CA VAL A 16 -14.91 -9.43 3.43
C VAL A 16 -15.87 -8.28 3.14
N GLY A 17 -15.97 -7.90 1.87
CA GLY A 17 -16.87 -6.87 1.35
C GLY A 17 -16.16 -5.61 0.86
N THR A 18 -16.97 -4.65 0.41
CA THR A 18 -16.51 -3.37 -0.15
C THR A 18 -16.28 -2.31 0.93
N LEU A 19 -15.30 -1.44 0.70
CA LEU A 19 -14.87 -0.34 1.56
C LEU A 19 -14.91 1.01 0.80
N ASP A 20 -14.24 2.02 1.35
CA ASP A 20 -14.32 3.42 0.94
C ASP A 20 -13.79 3.67 -0.48
N LEU A 21 -12.68 3.00 -0.86
CA LEU A 21 -12.04 3.15 -2.17
C LEU A 21 -12.03 1.84 -2.94
N GLU A 22 -12.88 1.68 -3.94
CA GLU A 22 -12.83 0.55 -4.86
C GLU A 22 -11.63 0.66 -5.81
N CYS A 23 -10.75 -0.33 -5.82
CA CYS A 23 -9.49 -0.25 -6.55
C CYS A 23 -9.69 -0.13 -8.07
N ALA A 24 -10.65 -0.85 -8.65
CA ALA A 24 -10.98 -0.73 -10.07
C ALA A 24 -11.51 0.67 -10.44
N ALA A 25 -12.35 1.28 -9.59
CA ALA A 25 -12.87 2.62 -9.82
C ALA A 25 -11.73 3.67 -9.79
N VAL A 26 -10.84 3.56 -8.79
CA VAL A 26 -9.65 4.42 -8.69
C VAL A 26 -8.78 4.34 -9.95
N LEU A 27 -8.46 3.13 -10.42
CA LEU A 27 -7.65 2.96 -11.63
C LEU A 27 -8.37 3.47 -12.88
N GLY A 28 -9.67 3.23 -13.00
CA GLY A 28 -10.49 3.70 -14.11
C GLY A 28 -10.49 5.23 -14.20
N GLU A 29 -10.69 5.91 -13.07
CA GLU A 29 -10.71 7.37 -13.02
C GLU A 29 -9.33 7.98 -13.29
N GLN A 30 -8.25 7.42 -12.74
CA GLN A 30 -6.87 7.88 -13.04
C GLN A 30 -6.54 7.76 -14.53
N ARG A 31 -6.90 6.64 -15.16
CA ARG A 31 -6.70 6.43 -16.60
C ARG A 31 -7.54 7.36 -17.47
N ALA A 32 -8.68 7.80 -16.97
CA ALA A 32 -9.51 8.82 -17.61
C ALA A 32 -8.97 10.25 -17.38
N GLY A 33 -7.85 10.41 -16.67
CA GLY A 33 -7.24 11.70 -16.35
C GLY A 33 -7.84 12.41 -15.13
N GLY A 34 -8.67 11.71 -14.35
CA GLY A 34 -9.19 12.20 -13.08
C GLY A 34 -8.22 12.00 -11.92
N ASP A 35 -8.63 12.49 -10.75
CA ASP A 35 -7.84 12.40 -9.51
C ASP A 35 -8.69 11.87 -8.35
N PRO A 36 -8.96 10.56 -8.33
CA PRO A 36 -9.79 9.92 -7.31
C PRO A 36 -9.17 9.99 -5.90
N THR A 37 -7.92 10.43 -5.79
CA THR A 37 -7.19 10.48 -4.52
C THR A 37 -7.06 11.90 -3.95
N ALA A 38 -7.60 12.92 -4.62
CA ALA A 38 -7.53 14.31 -4.18
C ALA A 38 -8.06 14.50 -2.74
N ALA A 39 -9.25 13.96 -2.45
CA ALA A 39 -9.86 14.06 -1.12
C ALA A 39 -9.03 13.35 -0.05
N TRP A 40 -8.43 12.21 -0.40
CA TRP A 40 -7.54 11.46 0.50
C TRP A 40 -6.26 12.26 0.79
N ARG A 41 -5.59 12.81 -0.23
CA ARG A 41 -4.42 13.67 -0.03
C ARG A 41 -4.76 14.88 0.84
N ALA A 42 -5.89 15.55 0.59
CA ALA A 42 -6.30 16.69 1.40
C ALA A 42 -6.56 16.31 2.88
N ALA A 43 -7.12 15.12 3.14
CA ALA A 43 -7.27 14.62 4.51
C ALA A 43 -5.92 14.33 5.18
N CYS A 44 -4.99 13.74 4.44
CA CYS A 44 -3.62 13.50 4.88
C CYS A 44 -2.88 14.82 5.20
N GLU A 45 -2.96 15.82 4.30
CA GLU A 45 -2.35 17.14 4.51
C GLU A 45 -2.86 17.82 5.78
N ARG A 46 -4.18 17.84 5.99
CA ARG A 46 -4.79 18.42 7.20
C ARG A 46 -4.31 17.72 8.46
N ASP A 47 -4.21 16.39 8.41
CA ASP A 47 -3.79 15.63 9.58
C ASP A 47 -2.31 15.79 9.89
N LEU A 48 -1.45 15.79 8.87
CA LEU A 48 -0.02 16.08 9.02
C LEU A 48 0.21 17.51 9.54
N ALA A 49 -0.53 18.49 9.03
CA ALA A 49 -0.49 19.87 9.49
C ALA A 49 -0.80 19.96 10.99
N ARG A 50 -1.86 19.27 11.43
CA ARG A 50 -2.25 19.15 12.83
C ARG A 50 -1.16 18.46 13.67
N GLN A 51 -0.63 17.32 13.22
CA GLN A 51 0.37 16.54 13.97
C GLN A 51 1.68 17.29 14.15
N HIS A 52 2.09 18.09 13.16
CA HIS A 52 3.35 18.83 13.17
C HIS A 52 3.18 20.30 13.58
N GLY A 53 1.98 20.72 14.01
CA GLY A 53 1.72 22.07 14.49
C GLY A 53 1.98 23.16 13.45
N VAL A 54 1.72 22.88 12.17
CA VAL A 54 1.99 23.80 11.05
C VAL A 54 0.75 24.10 10.23
N GLY A 55 0.71 25.28 9.61
CA GLY A 55 -0.44 25.69 8.78
C GLY A 55 -0.48 25.05 7.40
N VAL A 56 0.68 24.65 6.85
CA VAL A 56 0.79 24.07 5.51
C VAL A 56 1.83 22.95 5.52
N VAL A 57 1.48 21.83 4.90
CA VAL A 57 2.39 20.71 4.61
C VAL A 57 2.70 20.73 3.12
N PRO A 58 3.96 20.47 2.69
CA PRO A 58 4.25 20.34 1.27
C PRO A 58 3.41 19.23 0.64
N SER A 59 2.64 19.54 -0.40
CA SER A 59 1.72 18.57 -1.04
C SER A 59 2.42 17.31 -1.59
N SER A 60 3.72 17.40 -1.87
CA SER A 60 4.56 16.25 -2.22
C SER A 60 4.64 15.19 -1.11
N VAL A 61 4.55 15.59 0.16
CA VAL A 61 4.58 14.68 1.30
C VAL A 61 3.28 13.86 1.36
N ALA A 62 2.13 14.52 1.32
CA ALA A 62 0.84 13.82 1.31
C ALA A 62 0.64 12.96 0.05
N ALA A 63 1.06 13.46 -1.11
CA ALA A 63 1.05 12.66 -2.34
C ALA A 63 1.90 11.39 -2.22
N THR A 64 3.04 11.48 -1.54
CA THR A 64 3.92 10.34 -1.30
C THR A 64 3.32 9.34 -0.32
N PHE A 65 2.71 9.82 0.77
CA PHE A 65 2.03 8.94 1.73
C PHE A 65 0.85 8.21 1.10
N VAL A 66 0.00 8.90 0.34
CA VAL A 66 -1.13 8.26 -0.34
C VAL A 66 -0.66 7.20 -1.33
N LEU A 67 0.39 7.46 -2.11
CA LEU A 67 1.00 6.44 -2.97
C LEU A 67 1.44 5.22 -2.15
N GLN A 68 2.21 5.45 -1.09
CA GLN A 68 2.80 4.38 -0.28
C GLN A 68 1.75 3.61 0.53
N TRP A 69 0.69 4.25 0.98
CA TRP A 69 -0.43 3.60 1.65
C TRP A 69 -1.26 2.75 0.69
N TYR A 70 -1.55 3.24 -0.52
CA TYR A 70 -2.25 2.45 -1.52
C TYR A 70 -1.48 1.17 -1.85
N VAL A 71 -0.20 1.27 -2.25
CA VAL A 71 0.59 0.09 -2.60
C VAL A 71 0.94 -0.77 -1.39
N GLY A 72 1.10 -0.16 -0.21
CA GLY A 72 1.41 -0.87 1.04
C GLY A 72 0.24 -1.71 1.55
N ALA A 73 -0.99 -1.21 1.44
CA ALA A 73 -2.19 -1.97 1.81
C ALA A 73 -2.36 -3.20 0.91
N LEU A 74 -2.19 -3.03 -0.41
CA LEU A 74 -2.21 -4.15 -1.36
C LEU A 74 -1.12 -5.16 -1.05
N ALA A 75 0.14 -4.73 -0.97
CA ALA A 75 1.27 -5.63 -0.72
C ALA A 75 1.07 -6.44 0.58
N THR A 76 0.65 -5.77 1.66
CA THR A 76 0.44 -6.40 2.97
C THR A 76 -0.66 -7.45 2.92
N GLY A 77 -1.80 -7.13 2.30
CA GLY A 77 -2.90 -8.09 2.13
C GLY A 77 -2.48 -9.29 1.28
N PHE A 78 -1.85 -9.04 0.13
CA PHE A 78 -1.43 -10.08 -0.82
C PHE A 78 -0.44 -11.05 -0.15
N ALA A 79 0.59 -10.53 0.53
CA ALA A 79 1.60 -11.34 1.20
C ALA A 79 1.00 -12.22 2.31
N HIS A 80 0.14 -11.65 3.17
CA HIS A 80 -0.46 -12.41 4.28
C HIS A 80 -1.48 -13.44 3.79
N LEU A 81 -2.31 -13.11 2.80
CA LEU A 81 -3.26 -14.05 2.23
C LEU A 81 -2.55 -15.24 1.55
N THR A 82 -1.44 -14.98 0.85
CA THR A 82 -0.61 -16.03 0.20
C THR A 82 -0.03 -17.03 1.20
N LEU A 83 0.36 -16.55 2.38
CA LEU A 83 0.94 -17.37 3.45
C LEU A 83 -0.13 -18.04 4.32
N ALA A 84 -1.34 -17.47 4.41
CA ALA A 84 -2.41 -17.97 5.27
C ALA A 84 -3.11 -19.23 4.71
N THR A 85 -3.02 -19.49 3.41
CA THR A 85 -3.77 -20.55 2.74
C THR A 85 -3.02 -21.13 1.53
N PRO A 86 -3.19 -22.42 1.20
CA PRO A 86 -2.72 -22.99 -0.06
C PRO A 86 -3.60 -22.63 -1.27
N HIS A 87 -4.63 -21.80 -1.09
CA HIS A 87 -5.52 -21.37 -2.16
C HIS A 87 -5.14 -19.98 -2.68
N LEU A 88 -5.20 -19.79 -3.99
CA LEU A 88 -5.06 -18.49 -4.62
C LEU A 88 -6.41 -17.80 -4.74
N LEU A 89 -6.53 -16.67 -4.05
CA LEU A 89 -7.70 -15.79 -4.13
C LEU A 89 -7.61 -14.92 -5.39
N ASP A 90 -8.76 -14.57 -5.97
CA ASP A 90 -8.84 -13.53 -7.00
C ASP A 90 -8.58 -12.15 -6.35
N LEU A 91 -7.38 -11.63 -6.57
CA LEU A 91 -6.94 -10.33 -6.06
C LEU A 91 -6.88 -9.27 -7.18
N THR A 92 -7.71 -9.41 -8.21
CA THR A 92 -7.82 -8.38 -9.24
C THR A 92 -8.39 -7.07 -8.68
N PRO A 93 -8.10 -5.91 -9.29
CA PRO A 93 -8.60 -4.62 -8.78
C PRO A 93 -10.12 -4.54 -8.61
N SER A 94 -10.88 -5.31 -9.40
CA SER A 94 -12.35 -5.37 -9.31
C SER A 94 -12.88 -6.05 -8.04
N ARG A 95 -12.03 -6.81 -7.35
CA ARG A 95 -12.37 -7.50 -6.09
C ARG A 95 -11.90 -6.75 -4.86
N LEU A 96 -11.11 -5.69 -5.04
CA LEU A 96 -10.38 -5.06 -3.96
C LEU A 96 -10.92 -3.66 -3.66
N SER A 97 -10.95 -3.33 -2.39
CA SER A 97 -11.21 -1.98 -1.92
C SER A 97 -10.33 -1.65 -0.71
N ILE A 98 -10.05 -0.37 -0.50
CA ILE A 98 -9.24 0.11 0.63
C ILE A 98 -10.14 0.89 1.57
N GLY A 99 -10.05 0.57 2.86
CA GLY A 99 -10.68 1.34 3.92
C GLY A 99 -9.69 2.34 4.49
N LEU A 100 -10.17 3.56 4.69
CA LEU A 100 -9.40 4.68 5.21
C LEU A 100 -9.84 4.99 6.64
N SER A 101 -8.88 5.16 7.54
CA SER A 101 -9.17 5.58 8.90
C SER A 101 -9.32 7.10 9.01
N SER A 102 -10.05 7.55 10.02
CA SER A 102 -10.11 8.96 10.40
C SER A 102 -9.41 9.18 11.74
N PRO A 103 -8.61 10.24 11.90
CA PRO A 103 -8.24 11.24 10.90
C PRO A 103 -7.12 10.77 9.95
N GLY A 104 -6.83 11.55 8.90
CA GLY A 104 -5.63 11.38 8.06
C GLY A 104 -5.74 10.38 6.91
N GLY A 105 -6.75 9.52 6.92
CA GLY A 105 -6.98 8.56 5.83
C GLY A 105 -5.97 7.43 5.81
N TYR A 106 -5.52 6.91 6.95
CA TYR A 106 -4.57 5.79 6.92
C TYR A 106 -5.24 4.56 6.30
N ALA A 107 -4.58 3.90 5.35
CA ALA A 107 -5.08 2.67 4.76
C ALA A 107 -4.92 1.50 5.76
N ASP A 108 -5.95 1.29 6.59
CA ASP A 108 -5.96 0.34 7.70
C ASP A 108 -6.75 -0.93 7.41
N ARG A 109 -7.49 -0.96 6.30
CA ARG A 109 -8.30 -2.11 5.89
C ARG A 109 -8.17 -2.40 4.40
N LEU A 110 -8.13 -3.69 4.06
CA LEU A 110 -8.29 -4.18 2.70
C LEU A 110 -9.56 -5.01 2.62
N GLY A 111 -10.50 -4.55 1.81
CA GLY A 111 -11.76 -5.22 1.52
C GLY A 111 -11.57 -6.16 0.34
N LEU A 112 -12.03 -7.40 0.50
CA LEU A 112 -12.07 -8.41 -0.54
C LEU A 112 -13.53 -8.81 -0.81
N VAL A 113 -13.99 -8.58 -2.03
CA VAL A 113 -15.26 -9.13 -2.51
C VAL A 113 -15.00 -10.57 -2.96
N PRO A 114 -15.69 -11.58 -2.40
CA PRO A 114 -15.53 -12.96 -2.82
C PRO A 114 -15.79 -13.12 -4.33
N GLY A 115 -14.92 -13.88 -4.98
CA GLY A 115 -15.04 -14.24 -6.39
C GLY A 115 -15.39 -15.69 -6.60
N GLU A 116 -14.86 -16.24 -7.70
CA GLU A 116 -14.91 -17.68 -7.97
C GLU A 116 -14.19 -18.49 -6.87
N ALA A 117 -14.45 -19.80 -6.86
CA ALA A 117 -13.81 -20.70 -5.93
C ALA A 117 -12.27 -20.63 -6.10
N PRO A 118 -11.52 -20.36 -5.03
CA PRO A 118 -10.09 -20.10 -5.16
C PRO A 118 -9.31 -21.38 -5.50
N ALA A 119 -8.41 -21.28 -6.47
CA ALA A 119 -7.64 -22.40 -6.99
C ALA A 119 -6.66 -22.95 -5.94
N TYR A 120 -6.62 -24.27 -5.77
CA TYR A 120 -5.65 -24.91 -4.88
C TYR A 120 -4.27 -24.99 -5.56
N VAL A 121 -3.26 -24.40 -4.94
CA VAL A 121 -1.88 -24.39 -5.43
C VAL A 121 -0.97 -24.72 -4.25
N PRO A 122 -0.54 -25.97 -4.05
CA PRO A 122 0.09 -26.41 -2.79
C PRO A 122 1.50 -25.84 -2.58
N LEU A 123 2.26 -25.59 -3.64
CA LEU A 123 3.62 -25.08 -3.56
C LEU A 123 3.62 -23.57 -3.29
N LEU A 124 4.33 -23.17 -2.22
CA LEU A 124 4.42 -21.75 -1.86
C LEU A 124 5.14 -20.91 -2.92
N ALA A 125 6.16 -21.47 -3.57
CA ALA A 125 6.90 -20.78 -4.63
C ALA A 125 5.97 -20.37 -5.78
N ASP A 126 5.14 -21.29 -6.27
CA ASP A 126 4.20 -21.02 -7.35
C ASP A 126 3.14 -19.98 -6.95
N ARG A 127 2.65 -20.03 -5.70
CA ARG A 127 1.74 -19.01 -5.18
C ARG A 127 2.40 -17.65 -5.11
N LEU A 128 3.61 -17.59 -4.55
CA LEU A 128 4.38 -16.36 -4.39
C LEU A 128 4.63 -15.69 -5.75
N ASP A 129 5.14 -16.45 -6.71
CA ASP A 129 5.45 -15.98 -8.05
C ASP A 129 4.22 -15.37 -8.74
N ARG A 130 3.06 -16.02 -8.60
CA ARG A 130 1.82 -15.52 -9.20
C ARG A 130 1.29 -14.28 -8.49
N VAL A 131 1.21 -14.30 -7.16
CA VAL A 131 0.67 -13.16 -6.39
C VAL A 131 1.60 -11.95 -6.48
N GLU A 132 2.91 -12.14 -6.52
CA GLU A 132 3.84 -11.03 -6.73
C GLU A 132 3.63 -10.37 -8.10
N ARG A 133 3.45 -11.15 -9.17
CA ARG A 133 3.16 -10.60 -10.50
C ARG A 133 1.83 -9.84 -10.53
N GLU A 134 0.79 -10.40 -9.91
CA GLU A 134 -0.53 -9.75 -9.83
C GLU A 134 -0.44 -8.43 -9.03
N PHE A 135 0.23 -8.44 -7.87
CA PHE A 135 0.53 -7.25 -7.09
C PHE A 135 1.28 -6.21 -7.92
N ARG A 136 2.39 -6.60 -8.55
CA ARG A 136 3.23 -5.69 -9.33
C ARG A 136 2.46 -5.09 -10.50
N SER A 137 1.63 -5.88 -11.18
CA SER A 137 0.77 -5.38 -12.26
C SER A 137 -0.18 -4.29 -11.76
N HIS A 138 -0.93 -4.55 -10.68
CA HIS A 138 -1.87 -3.59 -10.10
C HIS A 138 -1.15 -2.36 -9.54
N ALA A 139 -0.17 -2.56 -8.67
CA ALA A 139 0.55 -1.48 -8.01
C ALA A 139 1.32 -0.60 -9.01
N SER A 140 1.88 -1.17 -10.07
CA SER A 140 2.55 -0.39 -11.12
C SER A 140 1.55 0.42 -11.95
N ASP A 141 0.38 -0.13 -12.28
CA ASP A 141 -0.68 0.58 -13.00
C ASP A 141 -1.18 1.80 -12.21
N PHE A 142 -1.41 1.64 -10.91
CA PHE A 142 -1.69 2.78 -10.03
C PHE A 142 -0.51 3.76 -9.99
N ALA A 143 0.70 3.28 -9.71
CA ALA A 143 1.86 4.15 -9.50
C ALA A 143 2.27 4.93 -10.76
N THR A 144 2.02 4.41 -11.97
CA THR A 144 2.32 5.10 -13.23
C THR A 144 1.23 6.08 -13.64
N SER A 145 -0.05 5.74 -13.44
CA SER A 145 -1.19 6.60 -13.76
C SER A 145 -1.49 7.67 -12.71
N TYR A 146 -0.94 7.54 -11.50
CA TYR A 146 -1.16 8.48 -10.40
C TYR A 146 -0.66 9.89 -10.71
N ASP A 147 -1.54 10.87 -10.91
CA ASP A 147 -1.15 12.27 -11.11
C ASP A 147 -1.65 13.17 -9.97
N PRO A 148 -0.86 13.34 -8.90
CA PRO A 148 -1.29 14.13 -7.75
C PRO A 148 -1.16 15.65 -7.95
N GLY A 149 -0.84 16.13 -9.15
CA GLY A 149 -0.59 17.56 -9.42
C GLY A 149 0.75 18.07 -8.88
N VAL A 150 1.62 17.15 -8.41
CA VAL A 150 2.99 17.46 -7.95
C VAL A 150 4.00 16.54 -8.62
N LYS A 151 5.20 17.06 -8.87
CA LYS A 151 6.26 16.30 -9.53
C LYS A 151 6.67 15.09 -8.67
N MET A 152 6.57 13.90 -9.26
CA MET A 152 7.07 12.65 -8.68
C MET A 152 7.88 11.88 -9.74
N SER A 153 9.14 11.57 -9.44
CA SER A 153 9.99 10.84 -10.38
C SER A 153 9.51 9.41 -10.60
N SER A 154 9.81 8.85 -11.78
CA SER A 154 9.58 7.44 -12.09
C SER A 154 10.26 6.52 -11.08
N GLN A 155 11.50 6.84 -10.70
CA GLN A 155 12.25 6.12 -9.67
C GLN A 155 11.52 6.08 -8.33
N HIS A 156 10.89 7.19 -7.93
CA HIS A 156 10.14 7.25 -6.68
C HIS A 156 8.88 6.37 -6.72
N ARG A 157 8.16 6.39 -7.85
CA ARG A 157 6.95 5.59 -8.08
C ARG A 157 7.27 4.10 -8.08
N VAL A 158 8.20 3.66 -8.92
CA VAL A 158 8.65 2.27 -9.02
C VAL A 158 9.26 1.79 -7.71
N GLY A 159 10.11 2.62 -7.08
CA GLY A 159 10.70 2.30 -5.79
C GLY A 159 9.67 2.12 -4.68
N SER A 160 8.54 2.85 -4.72
CA SER A 160 7.46 2.69 -3.72
C SER A 160 6.76 1.34 -3.85
N VAL A 161 6.56 0.86 -5.08
CA VAL A 161 6.01 -0.48 -5.34
C VAL A 161 6.94 -1.58 -4.83
N GLU A 162 8.24 -1.46 -5.12
CA GLU A 162 9.26 -2.40 -4.64
C GLU A 162 9.35 -2.43 -3.12
N ASP A 163 9.47 -1.26 -2.49
CA ASP A 163 9.57 -1.13 -1.04
C ASP A 163 8.37 -1.73 -0.31
N ALA A 164 7.17 -1.54 -0.88
CA ALA A 164 5.93 -2.09 -0.36
C ALA A 164 5.94 -3.61 -0.37
N TRP A 165 6.28 -4.24 -1.50
CA TRP A 165 6.36 -5.70 -1.60
C TRP A 165 7.39 -6.28 -0.63
N GLN A 166 8.61 -5.76 -0.64
CA GLN A 166 9.69 -6.27 0.20
C GLN A 166 9.34 -6.14 1.69
N SER A 167 8.79 -5.00 2.11
CA SER A 167 8.39 -4.79 3.50
C SER A 167 7.22 -5.70 3.90
N ALA A 168 6.21 -5.83 3.03
CA ALA A 168 5.04 -6.68 3.29
C ALA A 168 5.42 -8.15 3.37
N TRP A 169 6.22 -8.66 2.43
CA TRP A 169 6.65 -10.05 2.41
C TRP A 169 7.54 -10.39 3.61
N ALA A 170 8.50 -9.52 3.96
CA ALA A 170 9.31 -9.68 5.15
C ALA A 170 8.46 -9.71 6.43
N GLY A 171 7.50 -8.79 6.54
CA GLY A 171 6.56 -8.74 7.67
C GLY A 171 5.69 -10.01 7.77
N ALA A 172 5.09 -10.43 6.67
CA ALA A 172 4.23 -11.62 6.63
C ALA A 172 5.02 -12.91 6.88
N SER A 173 6.20 -13.06 6.28
CA SER A 173 7.09 -14.20 6.49
C SER A 173 7.56 -14.30 7.94
N ARG A 174 7.86 -13.17 8.58
CA ARG A 174 8.19 -13.14 10.01
C ARG A 174 7.01 -13.58 10.86
N ALA A 175 5.82 -13.04 10.58
CA ALA A 175 4.62 -13.30 11.37
C ALA A 175 4.12 -14.76 11.24
N VAL A 176 4.17 -15.34 10.04
CA VAL A 176 3.59 -16.66 9.76
C VAL A 176 4.62 -17.79 9.82
N LEU A 177 5.85 -17.55 9.35
CA LEU A 177 6.88 -18.58 9.23
C LEU A 177 8.02 -18.42 10.26
N GLY A 178 8.02 -17.36 11.06
CA GLY A 178 9.12 -17.04 11.97
C GLY A 178 10.42 -16.66 11.25
N ARG A 179 10.37 -16.39 9.93
CA ARG A 179 11.56 -16.10 9.12
C ARG A 179 11.86 -14.60 9.12
N THR A 180 13.08 -14.25 9.47
CA THR A 180 13.58 -12.88 9.31
C THR A 180 14.11 -12.67 7.90
N SER A 181 13.96 -11.46 7.38
CA SER A 181 14.64 -11.01 6.17
C SER A 181 15.71 -9.99 6.56
N PRO A 182 16.85 -9.94 5.85
CA PRO A 182 17.85 -8.92 6.11
C PRO A 182 17.25 -7.54 5.88
N ASP A 183 17.65 -6.58 6.69
CA ASP A 183 17.27 -5.19 6.48
C ASP A 183 17.81 -4.70 5.13
N ARG A 184 16.95 -3.98 4.41
CA ARG A 184 17.27 -3.40 3.11
C ARG A 184 16.99 -1.92 3.10
N TRP A 185 17.86 -1.17 2.44
CA TRP A 185 17.61 0.22 2.12
C TRP A 185 16.39 0.35 1.21
N ARG A 186 15.58 1.39 1.45
CA ARG A 186 14.47 1.72 0.58
C ARG A 186 14.96 2.22 -0.76
N ALA A 187 14.23 1.87 -1.82
CA ALA A 187 14.39 2.44 -3.16
C ALA A 187 13.68 3.80 -3.28
N SER A 188 12.65 4.05 -2.48
CA SER A 188 11.86 5.29 -2.47
C SER A 188 12.04 6.12 -1.19
N CYS A 189 11.89 7.44 -1.29
CA CYS A 189 11.91 8.35 -0.14
C CYS A 189 10.47 8.69 0.28
N CYS A 190 10.10 8.57 1.55
CA CYS A 190 8.78 9.00 2.04
C CYS A 190 8.63 10.52 2.25
N PHE A 191 9.69 11.30 2.05
CA PHE A 191 9.71 12.76 2.32
C PHE A 191 9.31 13.18 3.74
N ILE A 192 9.25 12.26 4.70
CA ILE A 192 8.86 12.58 6.09
C ILE A 192 9.76 13.67 6.70
N TYR A 193 11.04 13.71 6.32
CA TYR A 193 12.00 14.74 6.75
C TYR A 193 11.62 16.17 6.34
N ALA A 194 10.70 16.34 5.37
CA ALA A 194 10.22 17.65 4.96
C ALA A 194 9.16 18.22 5.93
N LEU A 195 8.69 17.41 6.89
CA LEU A 195 7.80 17.87 7.95
C LEU A 195 8.61 18.47 9.11
N PRO A 196 8.13 19.57 9.72
CA PRO A 196 8.83 20.18 10.86
C PRO A 196 9.02 19.21 12.03
N GLY A 197 10.24 19.19 12.57
CA GLY A 197 10.64 18.30 13.67
C GLY A 197 10.81 16.83 13.28
N ALA A 198 10.62 16.47 12.01
CA ALA A 198 10.88 15.12 11.51
C ALA A 198 12.29 14.99 10.91
N HIS A 199 12.79 13.76 10.90
CA HIS A 199 14.08 13.39 10.33
C HIS A 199 13.93 12.25 9.33
N GLU A 200 14.98 11.98 8.56
CA GLU A 200 15.03 10.83 7.67
C GLU A 200 14.71 9.52 8.41
N CYS A 201 13.87 8.68 7.80
CA CYS A 201 13.63 7.35 8.36
C CYS A 201 14.90 6.49 8.30
N ALA A 202 15.01 5.50 9.18
CA ALA A 202 16.21 4.66 9.33
C ALA A 202 16.66 3.96 8.01
N ARG A 203 15.75 3.78 7.05
CA ARG A 203 16.02 3.12 5.76
C ARG A 203 16.00 4.11 4.58
N CYS A 204 16.09 5.42 4.85
CA CYS A 204 15.96 6.46 3.84
C CYS A 204 17.08 6.36 2.78
N PRO A 205 16.75 6.37 1.48
CA PRO A 205 17.77 6.28 0.41
C PRO A 205 18.79 7.42 0.46
N ARG A 206 18.44 8.57 1.06
CA ARG A 206 19.34 9.73 1.22
C ARG A 206 20.52 9.45 2.15
N LEU A 207 20.37 8.50 3.08
CA LEU A 207 21.42 8.15 4.04
C LEU A 207 22.43 7.14 3.48
N ARG A 208 22.16 6.52 2.32
CA ARG A 208 23.03 5.49 1.71
C ARG A 208 24.41 5.99 1.30
N SER A 209 24.54 7.28 1.03
CA SER A 209 25.78 7.92 0.57
C SER A 209 26.49 8.70 1.68
N ALA A 210 25.92 8.73 2.88
CA ALA A 210 26.43 9.49 4.03
C ALA A 210 27.30 8.64 4.98
N GLY A 211 27.59 7.39 4.61
CA GLY A 211 28.53 6.48 5.27
C GLY A 211 29.33 5.71 4.23
#